data_AF-A0A7J6WN65-F1
#
_entry.id   AF-A0A7J6WN65-F1
#
_cell.length_a   1.000
_cell.length_b   1.000
_cell.length_c   1.000
_cell.angle_alpha   90.00
_cell.angle_beta   90.00
_cell.angle_gamma   90.00
#
_symmetry.space_group_name_H-M   'P 1'
#
loop_
_entity.id
_entity.type
_entity.pdbx_description
1 polymer ?
#
loop_
_entity_poly.entity_id
_entity_poly.type
_entity_poly.pdbx_seq_one_letter_code
_entity_poly.pdbx_strand_id
1 'polypeptide(L)'
;MLPTDGTKSMSFQCPIANGDLIIVYERHDSMKAIKVCDGSELQNRFGVFKHSDWIGKPFGSKVFSSKGGFVYLLAPTPELWTLVLSHRTQILYIADISFVVSFLEIVPGCVVLESGTGSGSLSTSLARAVAPTGHVYTFDFHEQRAASAR
;
A
#
# COMPACT_ATOMS: atom_id res chain seq x y z
N MET A 1 4.71 0.12 0.24
CA MET A 1 5.01 1.55 0.42
C MET A 1 5.73 2.04 -0.83
N LEU A 2 5.49 3.29 -1.25
CA LEU A 2 6.30 3.91 -2.31
C LEU A 2 7.79 3.76 -1.94
N PRO A 3 8.67 3.44 -2.90
CA PRO A 3 10.08 3.27 -2.62
C PRO A 3 10.64 4.51 -1.92
N THR A 4 11.28 4.30 -0.77
CA THR A 4 12.02 5.31 0.00
C THR A 4 13.35 5.56 -0.70
N ASP A 5 13.29 6.06 -1.93
CA ASP A 5 14.45 6.69 -2.55
C ASP A 5 14.61 8.06 -1.90
N GLY A 6 15.71 8.29 -1.16
CA GLY A 6 15.91 9.51 -0.35
C GLY A 6 15.90 10.82 -1.17
N THR A 7 15.89 10.71 -2.49
CA THR A 7 15.80 11.78 -3.48
C THR A 7 14.40 12.01 -4.04
N LYS A 8 13.43 11.10 -3.83
CA LYS A 8 12.05 11.29 -4.26
C LYS A 8 11.22 11.80 -3.10
N SER A 9 10.83 13.07 -3.17
CA SER A 9 9.68 13.58 -2.42
C SER A 9 8.51 12.59 -2.56
N MET A 10 7.75 12.34 -1.48
CA MET A 10 6.50 11.58 -1.51
C MET A 10 5.45 12.33 -2.36
N SER A 11 5.69 12.42 -3.66
CA SER A 11 4.87 13.15 -4.61
C SER A 11 3.99 12.14 -5.34
N PHE A 12 2.67 12.27 -5.16
CA PHE A 12 1.66 11.58 -5.97
C PHE A 12 1.72 11.95 -7.47
N GLN A 13 2.60 12.88 -7.84
CA GLN A 13 2.85 13.35 -9.20
C GLN A 13 3.88 12.52 -9.97
N CYS A 14 4.51 11.52 -9.34
CA CYS A 14 5.43 10.63 -10.05
C CYS A 14 4.63 9.68 -10.97
N PRO A 15 5.03 9.51 -12.24
CA PRO A 15 4.47 8.47 -13.09
C PRO A 15 4.78 7.09 -12.52
N ILE A 16 3.90 6.13 -12.80
CA ILE A 16 4.06 4.73 -12.44
C ILE A 16 5.31 4.18 -13.13
N ALA A 17 6.22 3.59 -12.36
CA ALA A 17 7.43 2.95 -12.84
C ALA A 17 7.36 1.42 -12.72
N ASN A 18 8.25 0.75 -13.45
CA ASN A 18 8.44 -0.68 -13.29
C ASN A 18 8.94 -0.99 -11.86
N GLY A 19 8.36 -1.99 -11.20
CA GLY A 19 8.66 -2.36 -9.82
C GLY A 19 7.82 -1.64 -8.76
N ASP A 20 7.04 -0.61 -9.12
CA ASP A 20 6.19 0.10 -8.16
C ASP A 20 5.06 -0.79 -7.64
N LEU A 21 4.75 -0.66 -6.36
CA LEU A 21 3.53 -1.21 -5.78
C LEU A 21 2.38 -0.24 -6.01
N ILE A 22 1.32 -0.68 -6.67
CA ILE A 22 0.13 0.12 -6.95
C ILE A 22 -1.12 -0.56 -6.41
N ILE A 23 -2.18 0.23 -6.22
CA ILE A 23 -3.51 -0.30 -5.86
C ILE A 23 -4.39 -0.21 -7.09
N VAL A 24 -4.78 -1.36 -7.63
CA VAL A 24 -5.75 -1.43 -8.72
C VAL A 24 -7.15 -1.41 -8.12
N TYR A 25 -7.86 -0.31 -8.35
CA TYR A 25 -9.25 -0.16 -7.95
C TYR A 25 -10.16 -0.68 -9.06
N GLU A 26 -10.87 -1.77 -8.79
CA GLU A 26 -11.77 -2.39 -9.75
C GLU A 26 -13.23 -1.94 -9.51
N ARG A 27 -13.69 -1.96 -8.24
CA ARG A 27 -15.01 -1.50 -7.77
C ARG A 27 -14.94 -1.07 -6.31
N HIS A 28 -16.02 -0.50 -5.79
CA HIS A 28 -16.13 -0.08 -4.38
C HIS A 28 -15.83 -1.20 -3.37
N ASP A 29 -16.08 -2.45 -3.75
CA ASP A 29 -15.91 -3.66 -2.93
C ASP A 29 -14.66 -4.46 -3.30
N SER A 30 -13.87 -4.02 -4.29
CA SER A 30 -12.82 -4.85 -4.86
C SER A 30 -11.64 -4.02 -5.35
N MET A 31 -10.52 -4.20 -4.66
CA MET A 31 -9.23 -3.61 -4.96
C MET A 31 -8.15 -4.66 -4.78
N LYS A 32 -7.00 -4.47 -5.45
CA LYS A 32 -5.83 -5.36 -5.31
C LYS A 32 -4.54 -4.57 -5.26
N ALA A 33 -3.62 -4.98 -4.39
CA ALA A 33 -2.24 -4.51 -4.44
C ALA A 33 -1.48 -5.30 -5.51
N ILE A 34 -0.83 -4.62 -6.44
CA ILE A 34 -0.08 -5.24 -7.54
C ILE A 34 1.28 -4.58 -7.66
N LYS A 35 2.33 -5.40 -7.78
CA LYS A 35 3.65 -4.93 -8.17
C LYS A 35 3.72 -4.85 -9.70
N VAL A 36 3.96 -3.66 -10.22
CA VAL A 36 4.09 -3.42 -11.65
C VAL A 36 5.36 -4.11 -12.14
N CYS A 37 5.24 -4.85 -13.22
CA CYS A 37 6.31 -5.63 -13.82
C CYS A 37 6.09 -5.62 -15.33
N ASP A 38 7.04 -5.08 -16.09
CA ASP A 38 6.94 -5.06 -17.55
C ASP A 38 6.78 -6.49 -18.11
N GLY A 39 5.92 -6.66 -19.10
CA GLY A 39 5.52 -7.97 -19.64
C GLY A 39 4.55 -8.80 -18.79
N SER A 40 4.19 -8.36 -17.58
CA SER A 40 3.12 -8.99 -16.79
C SER A 40 1.75 -8.42 -17.11
N GLU A 41 0.70 -9.17 -16.77
CA GLU A 41 -0.68 -8.79 -17.02
C GLU A 41 -1.56 -9.04 -15.80
N LEU A 42 -2.51 -8.14 -15.56
CA LEU A 42 -3.63 -8.37 -14.64
C LEU A 42 -4.83 -8.88 -15.42
N GLN A 43 -5.34 -10.03 -15.00
CA GLN A 43 -6.61 -10.57 -15.47
C GLN A 43 -7.67 -10.45 -14.37
N ASN A 44 -8.81 -9.86 -14.71
CA ASN A 44 -9.97 -9.81 -13.82
C ASN A 44 -11.27 -9.83 -14.63
N ARG A 45 -12.41 -9.68 -13.94
CA ARG A 45 -13.74 -9.66 -14.55
C ARG A 45 -13.96 -8.52 -15.57
N PHE A 46 -13.14 -7.47 -15.54
CA PHE A 46 -13.20 -6.33 -16.46
C PHE A 46 -12.32 -6.51 -17.70
N GLY A 47 -11.50 -7.56 -17.76
CA GLY A 47 -10.69 -7.92 -18.90
C GLY A 47 -9.22 -8.15 -18.53
N VAL A 48 -8.37 -8.02 -19.53
CA VAL A 48 -6.91 -8.18 -19.42
C VAL A 48 -6.27 -6.81 -19.54
N PHE A 49 -5.35 -6.51 -18.62
CA PHE A 49 -4.64 -5.25 -18.54
C PHE A 49 -3.14 -5.52 -18.50
N LYS A 50 -2.41 -5.05 -19.52
CA LYS A 50 -0.96 -5.21 -19.59
C LYS A 50 -0.28 -4.16 -18.74
N HIS A 51 0.69 -4.57 -17.92
CA HIS A 51 1.44 -3.65 -17.07
C HIS A 51 2.28 -2.66 -17.89
N SER A 52 2.69 -3.03 -19.11
CA SER A 52 3.35 -2.16 -20.07
C SER A 52 2.56 -0.88 -20.34
N ASP A 53 1.23 -0.98 -20.33
CA ASP A 53 0.33 0.15 -20.64
C ASP A 53 0.16 1.07 -19.43
N TRP A 54 0.63 0.67 -18.26
CA TRP A 54 0.53 1.42 -17.01
C TRP A 54 1.76 2.27 -16.75
N ILE A 55 2.93 1.76 -17.15
CA ILE A 55 4.22 2.43 -16.95
C ILE A 55 4.20 3.79 -17.68
N GLY A 56 4.63 4.83 -16.99
CA GLY A 56 4.61 6.21 -17.49
C GLY A 56 3.29 6.95 -17.26
N LYS A 57 2.19 6.27 -16.92
CA LYS A 57 0.93 6.93 -16.56
C LYS A 57 0.99 7.51 -15.14
N PRO A 58 0.33 8.64 -14.88
CA PRO A 58 0.21 9.15 -13.52
C PRO A 58 -0.72 8.27 -12.67
N PHE A 59 -0.51 8.25 -11.36
CA PHE A 59 -1.48 7.70 -10.42
C PHE A 59 -2.84 8.40 -10.56
N GLY A 60 -3.91 7.67 -10.32
CA GLY A 60 -5.30 8.07 -10.59
C GLY A 60 -5.77 7.79 -12.02
N SER A 61 -4.89 7.34 -12.92
CA SER A 61 -5.26 7.06 -14.31
C SER A 61 -6.33 5.96 -14.43
N LYS A 62 -7.32 6.21 -15.28
CA LYS A 62 -8.27 5.20 -15.76
C LYS A 62 -7.65 4.45 -16.93
N VAL A 63 -7.55 3.13 -16.84
CA VAL A 63 -7.04 2.28 -17.93
C VAL A 63 -8.13 1.32 -18.40
N PHE A 64 -8.17 1.07 -19.70
CA PHE A 64 -9.20 0.25 -20.34
C PHE A 64 -8.62 -1.12 -20.73
N SER A 65 -9.47 -2.15 -20.66
CA SER A 65 -9.17 -3.45 -21.22
C SER A 65 -9.56 -3.50 -22.69
N SER A 66 -9.04 -4.48 -23.44
CA SER A 66 -9.45 -4.70 -24.83
C SER A 66 -10.94 -4.99 -25.01
N LYS A 67 -11.67 -5.34 -23.94
CA LYS A 67 -13.11 -5.65 -23.94
C LYS A 67 -13.99 -4.50 -23.43
N GLY A 68 -13.42 -3.30 -23.25
CA GLY A 68 -14.14 -2.08 -22.85
C GLY A 68 -14.36 -1.90 -21.35
N GLY A 69 -13.95 -2.86 -20.51
CA GLY A 69 -13.91 -2.67 -19.06
C GLY A 69 -12.77 -1.72 -18.65
N PHE A 70 -12.79 -1.23 -17.41
CA PHE A 70 -11.74 -0.33 -16.92
C PHE A 70 -11.40 -0.56 -15.46
N VAL A 71 -10.23 -0.11 -15.05
CA VAL A 71 -9.78 0.00 -13.65
C VAL A 71 -9.08 1.33 -13.42
N TYR A 72 -8.94 1.74 -12.15
CA TYR A 72 -8.12 2.90 -11.77
C TYR A 72 -6.82 2.44 -11.11
N LEU A 73 -5.72 3.13 -11.43
CA LEU A 73 -4.39 2.85 -10.89
C LEU A 73 -4.07 3.84 -9.78
N LEU A 74 -4.27 3.46 -8.52
CA LEU A 74 -4.10 4.36 -7.37
C LEU A 74 -2.73 4.20 -6.72
N ALA A 75 -2.22 5.29 -6.17
CA ALA A 75 -1.02 5.25 -5.32
C ALA A 75 -1.31 4.49 -4.03
N PRO A 76 -0.35 3.70 -3.51
CA PRO A 76 -0.56 2.97 -2.27
C PRO A 76 -0.57 3.93 -1.07
N THR A 77 -1.64 3.88 -0.29
CA THR A 77 -1.71 4.52 1.04
C THR A 77 -1.94 3.46 2.12
N PRO A 78 -1.59 3.70 3.39
CA PRO A 78 -1.94 2.82 4.50
C PRO A 78 -3.43 2.45 4.56
N GLU A 79 -4.34 3.36 4.23
CA GLU A 79 -5.80 3.10 4.20
C GLU A 79 -6.14 2.09 3.11
N LEU A 80 -5.66 2.31 1.88
CA LEU A 80 -5.91 1.40 0.76
C LEU A 80 -5.22 0.06 1.00
N TRP A 81 -4.00 0.08 1.55
CA TRP A 81 -3.26 -1.12 1.93
C TRP A 81 -4.02 -1.95 2.96
N THR A 82 -4.60 -1.32 3.98
CA THR A 82 -5.44 -1.98 5.00
C THR A 82 -6.57 -2.80 4.37
N LEU A 83 -7.10 -2.35 3.23
CA LEU A 83 -8.21 -3.02 2.55
C LEU A 83 -7.79 -4.15 1.61
N VAL A 84 -6.50 -4.22 1.22
CA VAL A 84 -6.02 -5.18 0.21
C VAL A 84 -4.90 -6.10 0.70
N LEU A 85 -4.34 -5.86 1.87
CA LEU A 85 -3.26 -6.68 2.42
C LEU A 85 -3.72 -8.12 2.62
N SER A 86 -2.80 -9.06 2.47
CA SER A 86 -3.08 -10.46 2.73
C SER A 86 -3.20 -10.69 4.24
N HIS A 87 -4.43 -10.98 4.70
CA HIS A 87 -4.70 -11.28 6.10
C HIS A 87 -3.98 -12.55 6.54
N ARG A 88 -3.09 -12.40 7.52
CA ARG A 88 -2.47 -13.51 8.27
C ARG A 88 -3.00 -13.58 9.70
N THR A 89 -3.58 -12.49 10.16
CA THR A 89 -4.12 -12.27 11.49
C THR A 89 -5.39 -11.41 11.38
N GLN A 90 -6.11 -11.29 12.49
CA GLN A 90 -7.03 -10.15 12.65
C GLN A 90 -6.23 -8.84 12.58
N ILE A 91 -6.82 -7.82 11.98
CA ILE A 91 -6.19 -6.50 11.81
C ILE A 91 -7.04 -5.40 12.43
N LEU A 92 -6.41 -4.26 12.70
CA LEU A 92 -7.12 -3.00 12.92
C LEU A 92 -7.46 -2.36 11.57
N TYR A 93 -8.64 -1.73 11.51
CA TYR A 93 -9.09 -0.93 10.38
C TYR A 93 -8.93 0.56 10.68
N ILE A 94 -9.14 1.39 9.67
CA ILE A 94 -8.81 2.82 9.71
C ILE A 94 -9.48 3.58 10.86
N ALA A 95 -10.71 3.21 11.27
CA ALA A 95 -11.40 3.82 12.40
C ALA A 95 -10.58 3.69 13.70
N ASP A 96 -10.24 2.47 14.09
CA ASP A 96 -9.46 2.22 15.30
C ASP A 96 -8.03 2.75 15.18
N ILE A 97 -7.39 2.58 14.01
CA ILE A 97 -6.04 3.10 13.76
C ILE A 97 -6.01 4.62 13.95
N SER A 98 -7.02 5.33 13.46
CA SER A 98 -7.11 6.80 13.61
C SER A 98 -7.17 7.21 15.07
N PHE A 99 -7.90 6.46 15.91
CA PHE A 99 -7.93 6.70 17.34
C PHE A 99 -6.59 6.38 17.99
N VAL A 100 -5.96 5.24 17.68
CA VAL A 100 -4.65 4.89 18.23
C VAL A 100 -3.62 5.98 17.94
N VAL A 101 -3.53 6.44 16.69
CA VAL A 101 -2.59 7.51 16.29
C VAL A 101 -2.90 8.82 17.02
N SER A 102 -4.18 9.18 17.15
CA SER A 102 -4.59 10.45 17.79
C SER A 102 -4.38 10.44 19.30
N PHE A 103 -4.79 9.38 20.00
CA PHE A 103 -4.71 9.27 21.46
C PHE A 103 -3.29 9.06 21.98
N LEU A 104 -2.41 8.46 21.16
CA LEU A 104 -0.99 8.32 21.47
C LEU A 104 -0.16 9.53 20.99
N GLU A 105 -0.83 10.58 20.49
CA GLU A 105 -0.20 11.83 20.02
C GLU A 105 0.94 11.57 19.03
N ILE A 106 0.78 10.59 18.14
CA ILE A 106 1.83 10.16 17.22
C ILE A 106 1.98 11.22 16.13
N VAL A 107 3.14 11.85 16.10
CA VAL A 107 3.51 12.90 15.15
C VAL A 107 4.85 12.57 14.45
N PRO A 108 5.18 13.26 13.35
CA PRO A 108 6.48 13.10 12.69
C PRO A 108 7.65 13.22 13.69
N GLY A 109 8.59 12.28 13.63
CA GLY A 109 9.74 12.23 14.54
C GLY A 109 9.55 11.31 15.76
N CYS A 110 8.34 10.86 16.07
CA CYS A 110 8.10 9.93 17.17
C CYS A 110 8.83 8.59 16.97
N VAL A 111 9.29 8.01 18.08
CA VAL A 111 9.73 6.61 18.13
C VAL A 111 8.63 5.78 18.76
N VAL A 112 8.09 4.82 18.02
CA VAL A 112 6.93 4.01 18.44
C VAL A 112 7.35 2.55 18.58
N LEU A 113 6.92 1.91 19.66
CA LEU A 113 7.07 0.47 19.88
C LEU A 113 5.73 -0.21 19.59
N GLU A 114 5.74 -1.21 18.72
CA GLU A 114 4.57 -2.02 18.36
C GLU A 114 4.85 -3.50 18.65
N SER A 115 3.90 -4.19 19.27
CA SER A 115 3.88 -5.65 19.36
C SER A 115 2.43 -6.11 19.52
N GLY A 116 1.88 -7.00 18.68
CA GLY A 116 2.51 -7.75 17.59
C GLY A 116 2.37 -7.12 16.19
N THR A 117 3.35 -7.34 15.30
CA THR A 117 3.31 -6.87 13.89
C THR A 117 2.13 -7.44 13.10
N GLY A 118 1.84 -8.74 13.26
CA GLY A 118 0.73 -9.43 12.61
C GLY A 118 0.75 -9.30 11.09
N SER A 119 -0.33 -8.75 10.53
CA SER A 119 -0.44 -8.52 9.08
C SER A 119 0.12 -7.17 8.61
N GLY A 120 0.59 -6.30 9.53
CA GLY A 120 1.22 -5.03 9.21
C GLY A 120 0.26 -3.86 8.91
N SER A 121 -1.03 -3.99 9.22
CA SER A 121 -2.04 -2.93 8.99
C SER A 121 -1.72 -1.67 9.81
N LEU A 122 -1.62 -1.82 11.13
CA LEU A 122 -1.26 -0.73 12.05
C LEU A 122 0.17 -0.23 11.77
N SER A 123 1.13 -1.15 11.64
CA SER A 123 2.55 -0.85 11.37
C SER A 123 2.74 0.11 10.19
N THR A 124 2.02 -0.12 9.08
CA THR A 124 2.13 0.73 7.88
C THR A 124 1.60 2.14 8.13
N SER A 125 0.54 2.27 8.95
CA SER A 125 -0.04 3.57 9.33
C SER A 125 0.86 4.32 10.31
N LEU A 126 1.45 3.61 11.29
CA LEU A 126 2.44 4.16 12.22
C LEU A 126 3.68 4.64 11.47
N ALA A 127 4.20 3.84 10.54
CA ALA A 127 5.38 4.19 9.76
C ALA A 127 5.16 5.49 8.95
N ARG A 128 3.97 5.70 8.39
CA ARG A 128 3.62 6.98 7.75
C ARG A 128 3.52 8.12 8.76
N ALA A 129 2.91 7.89 9.93
CA ALA A 129 2.71 8.92 10.94
C ALA A 129 4.02 9.45 11.53
N VAL A 130 5.02 8.58 11.72
CA VAL A 130 6.32 8.96 12.30
C VAL A 130 7.33 9.50 11.27
N ALA A 131 7.11 9.24 9.99
CA ALA A 131 7.99 9.73 8.91
C ALA A 131 8.06 11.28 8.89
N PRO A 132 9.16 11.88 8.41
CA PRO A 132 10.33 11.25 7.81
C PRO A 132 11.46 10.91 8.80
N THR A 133 11.41 11.44 10.02
CA THR A 133 12.53 11.36 10.98
C THR A 133 12.30 10.39 12.13
N GLY A 134 11.06 9.93 12.35
CA GLY A 134 10.72 8.98 13.40
C GLY A 134 10.96 7.53 12.99
N HIS A 135 10.65 6.60 13.91
CA HIS A 135 10.90 5.18 13.69
C HIS A 135 9.86 4.30 14.38
N VAL A 136 9.48 3.18 13.76
CA VAL A 136 8.61 2.16 14.37
C VAL A 136 9.43 0.91 14.61
N TYR A 137 9.61 0.55 15.88
CA TYR A 137 10.15 -0.72 16.29
C TYR A 137 9.00 -1.69 16.52
N THR A 138 8.79 -2.60 15.55
CA THR A 138 7.72 -3.61 15.62
C THR A 138 8.29 -5.00 15.89
N PHE A 139 7.58 -5.79 16.68
CA PHE A 139 7.99 -7.14 17.06
C PHE A 139 6.85 -8.13 16.79
N ASP A 140 7.17 -9.29 16.22
CA ASP A 140 6.25 -10.44 16.17
C ASP A 140 7.03 -11.69 16.56
N PHE A 141 6.55 -12.41 17.57
CA PHE A 141 7.20 -13.62 18.05
C PHE A 141 7.09 -14.77 17.04
N HIS A 142 6.11 -14.72 16.14
CA HIS A 142 5.87 -15.77 15.17
C HIS A 142 6.74 -15.54 13.93
N GLU A 143 7.81 -16.33 13.81
CA GLU A 143 8.86 -16.17 12.80
C GLU A 143 8.32 -15.99 11.38
N GLN A 144 7.38 -16.83 10.93
CA GLN A 144 6.81 -16.72 9.57
C GLN A 144 6.07 -15.40 9.33
N ARG A 145 5.41 -14.84 10.37
CA ARG A 145 4.70 -13.55 10.27
C ARG A 145 5.68 -12.40 10.25
N ALA A 146 6.71 -12.45 11.11
CA ALA A 146 7.80 -11.49 11.10
C ALA A 146 8.54 -11.49 9.75
N ALA A 147 8.85 -12.66 9.20
CA ALA A 147 9.51 -12.80 7.90
C ALA A 147 8.65 -12.25 6.75
N SER A 148 7.34 -12.46 6.79
CA SER A 148 6.40 -11.94 5.77
C SER A 148 6.19 -10.43 5.83
N ALA A 149 6.50 -9.79 6.97
CA ALA A 149 6.34 -8.36 7.17
C ALA A 149 7.60 -7.54 6.82
N ARG A 150 8.76 -8.20 6.69
CA ARG A 150 10.02 -7.59 6.23
C ARG A 150 10.03 -7.43 4.72
#